data_AF-T0HP06-F1
#
_entry.id   AF-T0HP06-F1
#
_cell.length_a   1.000
_cell.length_b   1.000
_cell.length_c   1.000
_cell.angle_alpha   90.00
_cell.angle_beta   90.00
_cell.angle_gamma   90.00
#
_symmetry.space_group_name_H-M   'P 1'
#
loop_
_entity.id
_entity.type
_entity.pdbx_description
1 polymer ?
#
loop_
_entity_poly.entity_id
_entity_poly.type
_entity_poly.pdbx_seq_one_letter_code
_entity_poly.pdbx_strand_id
1 'polypeptide(L)'
;MNGGVDLVTLAWALSSLLFLLSLWGAGPGHRRQLAALAGAVMLGAAAIYSVDVVNLPQIAAMLAAGGALGLMLGRGLPGQVLFRLMLGLAGLTGIAMLCAALAALLNPNAFGLLPEEGDGLLPWAAPCAAVTVISGAITALCAMMPRGAMDQAKRARLLALTGGLAGCSIAALGFLFQHAGLAVAG
;
A
#
# COMPACT_ATOMS: atom_id res chain seq x y z
N MET A 1 15.84 11.45 -27.15
CA MET A 1 14.73 10.64 -26.59
C MET A 1 15.03 9.19 -26.91
N ASN A 2 15.79 8.49 -26.06
CA ASN A 2 16.02 7.05 -26.24
C ASN A 2 14.79 6.32 -25.70
N GLY A 3 14.00 5.70 -26.58
CA GLY A 3 12.83 4.88 -26.24
C GLY A 3 13.19 3.54 -25.59
N GLY A 4 14.11 3.55 -24.63
CA GLY A 4 14.41 2.38 -23.82
C GLY A 4 13.36 2.25 -22.72
N VAL A 5 12.84 1.04 -22.53
CA VAL A 5 11.98 0.74 -21.37
C VAL A 5 12.81 0.98 -20.12
N ASP A 6 12.38 1.92 -19.28
CA ASP A 6 13.03 2.21 -18.01
C ASP A 6 12.87 0.99 -17.09
N LEU A 7 13.97 0.58 -16.45
CA LEU A 7 14.04 -0.62 -15.61
C LEU A 7 12.98 -0.58 -14.49
N VAL A 8 12.68 0.64 -14.01
CA VAL A 8 11.66 0.91 -13.00
C VAL A 8 10.26 0.61 -13.54
N THR A 9 9.94 1.06 -14.75
CA THR A 9 8.62 0.81 -15.37
C THR A 9 8.40 -0.67 -15.65
N LEU A 10 9.45 -1.40 -16.07
CA LEU A 10 9.39 -2.84 -16.29
C LEU A 10 9.21 -3.60 -14.96
N ALA A 11 9.88 -3.16 -13.89
CA ALA A 11 9.69 -3.75 -12.57
C ALA A 11 8.28 -3.53 -12.02
N TRP A 12 7.68 -2.35 -12.24
CA TRP A 12 6.29 -2.11 -11.88
C TRP A 12 5.33 -3.00 -12.68
N ALA A 13 5.53 -3.13 -14.00
CA ALA A 13 4.70 -4.00 -14.83
C ALA A 13 4.81 -5.48 -14.40
N LEU A 14 6.02 -5.96 -14.11
CA LEU A 14 6.22 -7.35 -13.68
C LEU A 14 5.63 -7.59 -12.28
N SER A 15 5.77 -6.62 -11.36
CA SER A 15 5.12 -6.68 -10.06
C SER A 15 3.59 -6.74 -10.17
N SER A 16 3.00 -5.91 -11.02
CA SER A 16 1.56 -5.91 -11.30
C SER A 16 1.10 -7.25 -11.84
N LEU A 17 1.85 -7.84 -12.77
CA LEU A 17 1.57 -9.18 -13.29
C LEU A 17 1.64 -10.25 -12.17
N LEU A 18 2.63 -10.18 -11.29
CA LEU A 18 2.77 -11.11 -10.16
C LEU A 18 1.60 -11.01 -9.18
N PHE A 19 1.12 -9.80 -8.88
CA PHE A 19 -0.08 -9.61 -8.06
C PHE A 19 -1.34 -10.19 -8.72
N LEU A 20 -1.53 -9.93 -10.02
CA LEU A 20 -2.64 -10.51 -10.77
C LEU A 20 -2.57 -12.05 -10.79
N LEU A 21 -1.38 -12.62 -11.01
CA LEU A 21 -1.17 -14.07 -10.98
C LEU A 21 -1.45 -14.68 -9.59
N SER A 22 -1.10 -13.95 -8.52
CA SER A 22 -1.42 -14.36 -7.15
C SER A 22 -2.93 -14.45 -6.91
N LEU A 23 -3.70 -13.52 -7.47
CA LEU A 23 -5.17 -13.50 -7.34
C LEU A 23 -5.85 -14.54 -8.24
N TRP A 24 -5.37 -14.69 -9.48
CA TRP A 24 -6.02 -15.51 -10.51
C TRP A 24 -5.72 -17.00 -10.41
N GLY A 25 -4.48 -17.37 -10.07
CA GLY A 25 -3.97 -18.70 -10.37
C GLY A 25 -4.70 -19.82 -9.62
N ALA A 26 -5.42 -20.72 -10.29
CA ALA A 26 -6.09 -21.92 -9.73
C ALA A 26 -5.15 -22.97 -9.06
N GLY A 27 -3.89 -22.62 -8.81
CA GLY A 27 -2.86 -23.50 -8.25
C GLY A 27 -2.83 -23.57 -6.72
N PRO A 28 -1.95 -24.42 -6.15
CA PRO A 28 -1.83 -24.62 -4.71
C PRO A 28 -1.50 -23.31 -3.98
N GLY A 29 -2.07 -23.12 -2.78
CA GLY A 29 -1.99 -21.87 -2.01
C GLY A 29 -0.57 -21.34 -1.78
N HIS A 30 0.42 -22.24 -1.69
CA HIS A 30 1.83 -21.87 -1.55
C HIS A 30 2.38 -21.10 -2.77
N ARG A 31 2.00 -21.47 -3.99
CA ARG A 31 2.46 -20.77 -5.21
C ARG A 31 1.86 -19.37 -5.32
N ARG A 32 0.60 -19.19 -4.92
CA ARG A 32 -0.04 -17.86 -4.86
C ARG A 32 0.69 -16.96 -3.87
N GLN A 33 0.99 -17.47 -2.69
CA GLN A 33 1.70 -16.71 -1.66
C GLN A 33 3.10 -16.30 -2.12
N LEU A 34 3.84 -17.17 -2.80
CA LEU A 34 5.15 -16.85 -3.37
C LEU A 34 5.06 -15.78 -4.46
N ALA A 35 4.05 -15.83 -5.33
CA ALA A 35 3.84 -14.81 -6.35
C ALA A 35 3.54 -13.43 -5.73
N ALA A 36 2.68 -13.37 -4.71
CA ALA A 36 2.43 -12.12 -3.97
C ALA A 36 3.70 -11.58 -3.29
N LEU A 37 4.49 -12.45 -2.64
CA LEU A 37 5.75 -12.07 -2.01
C LEU A 37 6.77 -11.55 -3.03
N ALA A 38 6.93 -12.25 -4.15
CA ALA A 38 7.82 -11.83 -5.22
C ALA A 38 7.42 -10.47 -5.80
N GLY A 39 6.12 -10.25 -6.03
CA GLY A 39 5.60 -8.95 -6.45
C GLY A 39 5.93 -7.84 -5.45
N ALA A 40 5.61 -8.05 -4.16
CA ALA A 40 5.87 -7.06 -3.11
C ALA A 40 7.37 -6.72 -2.96
N VAL A 41 8.26 -7.71 -3.01
CA VAL A 41 9.72 -7.49 -2.98
C VAL A 41 10.18 -6.71 -4.19
N MET A 42 9.69 -7.05 -5.38
CA MET A 42 10.07 -6.38 -6.62
C MET A 42 9.59 -4.93 -6.67
N LEU A 43 8.34 -4.67 -6.24
CA LEU A 43 7.81 -3.31 -6.13
C LEU A 43 8.62 -2.47 -5.14
N GLY A 44 8.95 -3.05 -3.98
CA GLY A 44 9.79 -2.39 -2.97
C GLY A 44 11.21 -2.10 -3.47
N ALA A 45 11.82 -3.05 -4.17
CA ALA A 45 13.15 -2.86 -4.77
C ALA A 45 13.14 -1.75 -5.83
N ALA A 46 12.12 -1.71 -6.69
CA ALA A 46 11.94 -0.64 -7.68
C ALA A 46 11.74 0.73 -7.02
N ALA A 47 10.99 0.78 -5.92
CA ALA A 47 10.82 2.00 -5.15
C ALA A 47 12.15 2.48 -4.56
N ILE A 48 12.94 1.61 -3.91
CA ILE A 48 14.25 1.98 -3.33
C ILE A 48 15.20 2.49 -4.42
N TYR A 49 15.20 1.85 -5.60
CA TYR A 49 16.05 2.25 -6.72
C TYR A 49 15.72 3.66 -7.24
N SER A 50 14.46 4.09 -7.11
CA SER A 50 14.00 5.40 -7.57
C SER A 50 14.27 6.57 -6.61
N VAL A 51 14.76 6.31 -5.38
CA VAL A 51 14.97 7.35 -4.37
C VAL A 51 16.42 7.84 -4.37
N ASP A 52 16.61 9.13 -4.05
CA ASP A 52 17.91 9.74 -3.83
C ASP A 52 18.77 8.98 -2.81
N VAL A 53 20.06 8.84 -3.15
CA VAL A 53 21.06 8.09 -2.37
C VAL A 53 21.22 8.62 -0.94
N VAL A 54 20.95 9.90 -0.72
CA VAL A 54 21.11 10.58 0.58
C VAL A 54 20.19 9.98 1.66
N ASN A 55 18.96 9.62 1.30
CA ASN A 55 17.96 9.10 2.24
C ASN A 55 17.89 7.56 2.26
N LEU A 56 18.61 6.90 1.37
CA LEU A 56 18.62 5.46 1.19
C LEU A 56 18.95 4.67 2.47
N PRO A 57 19.98 5.00 3.29
CA PRO A 57 20.26 4.24 4.51
C PRO A 57 19.13 4.32 5.53
N GLN A 58 18.46 5.47 5.64
CA GLN A 58 17.35 5.66 6.57
C GLN A 58 16.11 4.88 6.14
N ILE A 59 15.79 4.87 4.84
CA ILE A 59 14.68 4.09 4.28
C ILE A 59 14.93 2.60 4.48
N ALA A 60 16.14 2.13 4.17
CA ALA A 60 16.53 0.73 4.36
C ALA A 60 16.44 0.30 5.83
N ALA A 61 16.88 1.15 6.77
CA ALA A 61 16.77 0.88 8.20
C ALA A 61 15.31 0.78 8.67
N MET A 62 14.44 1.70 8.23
CA MET A 62 13.01 1.69 8.58
C MET A 62 12.29 0.48 7.98
N LEU A 63 12.63 0.11 6.74
CA LEU A 63 12.08 -1.08 6.08
C LEU A 63 12.51 -2.36 6.79
N ALA A 64 13.79 -2.48 7.17
CA ALA A 64 14.30 -3.62 7.91
C ALA A 64 13.65 -3.73 9.31
N ALA A 65 13.49 -2.60 10.02
CA ALA A 65 12.82 -2.57 11.32
C ALA A 65 11.35 -2.98 11.21
N GLY A 66 10.60 -2.42 10.25
CA GLY A 66 9.20 -2.77 9.99
C GLY A 66 9.04 -4.25 9.59
N GLY A 67 9.91 -4.75 8.72
CA GLY A 67 9.94 -6.16 8.31
C GLY A 67 10.24 -7.10 9.47
N ALA A 68 11.20 -6.76 10.33
CA ALA A 68 11.53 -7.53 11.52
C ALA A 68 10.35 -7.59 12.51
N LEU A 69 9.71 -6.44 12.78
CA LEU A 69 8.51 -6.39 13.62
C LEU A 69 7.35 -7.20 13.03
N GLY A 70 7.13 -7.13 11.72
CA GLY A 70 6.13 -7.94 11.02
C GLY A 70 6.41 -9.45 11.15
N LEU A 71 7.68 -9.86 11.00
CA LEU A 71 8.10 -11.24 11.20
C LEU A 71 7.91 -11.70 12.65
N MET A 72 8.24 -10.86 13.63
CA MET A 72 8.03 -11.18 15.05
C MET A 72 6.55 -11.34 15.37
N LEU A 73 5.70 -10.43 14.88
CA LEU A 73 4.25 -10.50 15.05
C LEU A 73 3.64 -11.71 14.36
N GLY A 74 4.15 -12.13 13.19
CA GLY A 74 3.60 -13.24 12.42
C GLY A 74 3.95 -14.64 12.96
N ARG A 75 4.93 -14.78 13.85
CA ARG A 75 5.43 -16.08 14.30
C ARG A 75 4.67 -16.62 15.51
N GLY A 76 4.21 -17.86 15.40
CA GLY A 76 3.71 -18.64 16.55
C GLY A 76 2.34 -18.21 17.09
N LEU A 77 1.58 -17.39 16.36
CA LEU A 77 0.27 -16.95 16.82
C LEU A 77 -0.81 -18.03 16.65
N PRO A 78 -1.67 -18.25 17.67
CA PRO A 78 -2.83 -19.12 17.53
C PRO A 78 -3.86 -18.50 16.59
N GLY A 79 -4.57 -19.33 15.82
CA GLY A 79 -5.55 -18.89 14.82
C GLY A 79 -6.66 -17.97 15.36
N GLN A 80 -6.92 -18.00 16.68
CA GLN A 80 -7.88 -17.12 17.35
C GLN A 80 -7.48 -15.63 17.31
N VAL A 81 -6.18 -15.33 17.22
CA VAL A 81 -5.64 -13.96 17.19
C VAL A 81 -5.43 -13.46 15.76
N LEU A 82 -5.47 -14.36 14.77
CA LEU A 82 -5.24 -14.05 13.35
C LEU A 82 -6.13 -12.90 12.86
N PHE A 83 -7.42 -12.93 13.23
CA PHE A 83 -8.36 -11.85 12.90
C PHE A 83 -7.89 -10.48 13.43
N ARG A 84 -7.45 -10.43 14.69
CA ARG A 84 -6.98 -9.17 15.31
C ARG A 84 -5.70 -8.67 14.65
N LEU A 85 -4.81 -9.59 14.28
CA LEU A 85 -3.57 -9.25 13.57
C LEU A 85 -3.86 -8.67 12.18
N MET A 86 -4.68 -9.34 11.37
CA MET A 86 -5.01 -8.88 10.01
C MET A 86 -5.71 -7.52 10.04
N LEU A 87 -6.64 -7.32 10.97
CA LEU A 87 -7.32 -6.04 11.13
C LEU A 87 -6.38 -4.94 11.64
N GLY A 88 -5.45 -5.27 12.54
CA GLY A 88 -4.43 -4.34 13.01
C GLY A 88 -3.45 -3.92 11.90
N LEU A 89 -3.02 -4.87 11.06
CA LEU A 89 -2.21 -4.61 9.88
C LEU A 89 -2.96 -3.72 8.88
N ALA A 90 -4.25 -3.99 8.63
CA ALA A 90 -5.08 -3.12 7.79
C ALA A 90 -5.20 -1.69 8.37
N GLY A 91 -5.29 -1.55 9.70
CA GLY A 91 -5.24 -0.24 10.35
C GLY A 91 -3.91 0.48 10.15
N LEU A 92 -2.79 -0.23 10.30
CA LEU A 92 -1.44 0.30 10.03
C LEU A 92 -1.30 0.75 8.57
N THR A 93 -1.87 0.01 7.61
CA THR A 93 -1.90 0.45 6.21
C THR A 93 -2.68 1.74 6.03
N GLY A 94 -3.83 1.90 6.71
CA GLY A 94 -4.60 3.14 6.69
C GLY A 94 -3.83 4.35 7.20
N ILE A 95 -3.11 4.18 8.32
CA ILE A 95 -2.25 5.22 8.90
C ILE A 95 -1.10 5.56 7.95
N ALA A 96 -0.46 4.57 7.32
CA ALA A 96 0.59 4.81 6.34
C ALA A 96 0.09 5.63 5.15
N MET A 97 -1.13 5.36 4.66
CA MET A 97 -1.76 6.13 3.58
C MET A 97 -2.06 7.56 3.99
N LEU A 98 -2.52 7.79 5.23
CA LEU A 98 -2.71 9.14 5.78
C LEU A 98 -1.39 9.91 5.83
N CYS A 99 -0.31 9.28 6.29
CA CYS A 99 1.02 9.89 6.33
C CYS A 99 1.52 10.22 4.91
N ALA A 100 1.32 9.32 3.95
CA ALA A 100 1.73 9.53 2.56
C ALA A 100 0.94 10.66 1.89
N ALA A 101 -0.37 10.71 2.07
CA ALA A 101 -1.21 11.78 1.56
C ALA A 101 -0.88 13.13 2.22
N LEU A 102 -0.65 13.15 3.54
CA LEU A 102 -0.24 14.36 4.24
C LEU A 102 1.13 14.86 3.76
N ALA A 103 2.09 13.96 3.53
CA ALA A 103 3.39 14.31 2.96
C ALA A 103 3.25 14.94 1.56
N ALA A 104 2.33 14.41 0.74
CA ALA A 104 2.02 14.96 -0.58
C ALA A 104 1.40 16.37 -0.50
N LEU A 105 0.52 16.61 0.47
CA LEU A 105 -0.11 17.91 0.69
C LEU A 105 0.84 18.96 1.29
N LEU A 106 1.81 18.54 2.11
CA LEU A 106 2.81 19.43 2.70
C LEU A 106 3.87 19.88 1.69
N ASN A 107 4.26 19.01 0.75
CA ASN A 107 5.26 19.33 -0.27
C ASN A 107 4.76 18.97 -1.69
N PRO A 108 3.71 19.63 -2.18
CA PRO A 108 3.07 19.26 -3.45
C PRO A 108 3.99 19.48 -4.66
N ASN A 109 4.97 20.40 -4.57
CA ASN A 109 5.98 20.61 -5.61
C ASN A 109 6.89 19.38 -5.80
N ALA A 110 7.28 18.70 -4.72
CA ALA A 110 8.15 17.52 -4.80
C ALA A 110 7.49 16.32 -5.48
N PHE A 111 6.14 16.30 -5.51
CA PHE A 111 5.35 15.25 -6.16
C PHE A 111 4.77 15.69 -7.51
N GLY A 112 5.15 16.87 -8.03
CA GLY A 112 4.66 17.37 -9.32
C GLY A 112 3.16 17.66 -9.32
N LEU A 113 2.59 18.03 -8.16
CA LEU A 113 1.14 18.23 -7.99
C LEU A 113 0.70 19.68 -8.27
N LEU A 114 1.64 20.59 -8.57
CA LEU A 114 1.36 21.97 -8.97
C LEU A 114 1.35 22.09 -10.50
N PRO A 115 0.41 22.85 -11.08
CA PRO A 115 0.47 23.25 -12.48
C PRO A 115 1.64 24.21 -12.71
N GLU A 116 2.16 24.24 -13.94
CA GLU A 116 3.22 25.20 -14.35
C GLU A 116 2.73 26.65 -14.29
N GLU A 117 1.42 26.88 -14.42
CA GLU A 117 0.77 28.18 -14.30
C GLU A 117 -0.44 28.07 -13.36
N GLY A 118 -0.34 28.66 -12.16
CA GLY A 118 -1.45 28.83 -11.21
C GLY A 118 -1.14 28.45 -9.76
N ASP A 119 -1.78 29.15 -8.83
CA ASP A 119 -1.74 28.83 -7.40
C ASP A 119 -2.83 27.80 -7.06
N GLY A 120 -2.49 26.51 -7.12
CA GLY A 120 -3.42 25.44 -6.72
C GLY A 120 -2.90 24.03 -6.99
N LEU A 121 -3.51 23.02 -6.37
CA LEU A 121 -3.27 21.63 -6.77
C LEU A 121 -3.89 21.34 -8.14
N LEU A 122 -3.28 20.43 -8.89
CA LEU A 122 -3.88 19.88 -10.11
C LEU A 122 -5.30 19.35 -9.85
N PRO A 123 -6.27 19.58 -10.76
CA PRO A 123 -7.67 19.26 -10.54
C PRO A 123 -7.93 17.75 -10.35
N TRP A 124 -7.03 16.89 -10.85
CA TRP A 124 -7.09 15.44 -10.66
C TRP A 124 -6.40 14.97 -9.36
N ALA A 125 -5.47 15.76 -8.80
CA ALA A 125 -4.73 15.39 -7.59
C ALA A 125 -5.57 15.56 -6.33
N ALA A 126 -6.39 16.62 -6.26
CA ALA A 126 -7.27 16.89 -5.13
C ALA A 126 -8.26 15.74 -4.83
N PRO A 127 -9.00 15.17 -5.79
CA PRO A 127 -9.89 14.04 -5.51
C PRO A 127 -9.12 12.77 -5.12
N CYS A 128 -7.96 12.48 -5.73
CA CYS A 128 -7.14 11.32 -5.37
C CYS A 128 -6.60 11.41 -3.93
N ALA A 129 -6.13 12.59 -3.52
CA ALA A 129 -5.70 12.85 -2.15
C ALA A 129 -6.88 12.72 -1.17
N ALA A 130 -8.05 13.28 -1.50
CA ALA A 130 -9.24 13.19 -0.66
C ALA A 130 -9.69 11.73 -0.46
N VAL A 131 -9.75 10.94 -1.54
CA VAL A 131 -10.10 9.51 -1.44
C VAL A 131 -9.11 8.79 -0.55
N THR A 132 -7.81 8.97 -0.77
CA THR A 132 -6.74 8.34 0.03
C THR A 132 -6.88 8.66 1.52
N VAL A 133 -7.13 9.94 1.86
CA VAL A 133 -7.29 10.38 3.25
C VAL A 133 -8.56 9.79 3.86
N ILE A 134 -9.69 9.83 3.15
CA ILE A 134 -10.97 9.34 3.67
C ILE A 134 -10.91 7.82 3.87
N SER A 135 -10.49 7.04 2.88
CA SER A 135 -10.41 5.58 3.01
C SER A 135 -9.31 5.14 3.99
N GLY A 136 -8.19 5.86 4.06
CA GLY A 136 -7.13 5.66 5.06
C GLY A 136 -7.61 5.93 6.50
N ALA A 137 -8.39 7.00 6.70
CA ALA A 137 -8.97 7.32 8.00
C ALA A 137 -10.01 6.28 8.43
N ILE A 138 -10.90 5.86 7.53
CA ILE A 138 -11.92 4.86 7.85
C ILE A 138 -11.27 3.51 8.18
N THR A 139 -10.25 3.07 7.43
CA THR A 139 -9.53 1.83 7.74
C THR A 139 -8.84 1.86 9.09
N ALA A 140 -8.19 2.97 9.44
CA ALA A 140 -7.61 3.17 10.76
C ALA A 140 -8.67 3.14 11.87
N LEU A 141 -9.81 3.83 11.69
CA LEU A 141 -10.92 3.81 12.65
C LEU A 141 -11.49 2.41 12.84
N CYS A 142 -11.73 1.66 11.76
CA CYS A 142 -12.24 0.30 11.83
C CYS A 142 -11.30 -0.63 12.60
N ALA A 143 -9.99 -0.39 12.55
CA ALA A 143 -9.03 -1.15 13.33
C ALA A 143 -9.10 -0.85 14.84
N MET A 144 -9.51 0.36 15.23
CA MET A 144 -9.62 0.81 16.63
C MET A 144 -10.98 0.51 17.29
N MET A 145 -11.99 0.11 16.51
CA MET A 145 -13.35 -0.13 17.04
C MET A 145 -13.37 -1.20 18.16
N PRO A 146 -14.15 -0.98 19.24
CA PRO A 146 -14.26 -1.92 20.34
C PRO A 146 -14.86 -3.25 19.87
N ARG A 147 -14.11 -4.32 20.12
CA ARG A 147 -14.34 -5.66 19.55
C ARG A 147 -15.12 -6.54 20.52
N GLY A 148 -16.33 -6.11 20.89
CA GLY A 148 -17.24 -6.87 21.76
C GLY A 148 -17.58 -8.25 21.20
N ALA A 149 -18.69 -8.85 21.64
CA ALA A 149 -19.18 -10.13 21.12
C ALA A 149 -19.62 -10.02 19.64
N MET A 150 -18.66 -9.91 18.71
CA MET A 150 -18.88 -9.94 17.28
C MET A 150 -18.92 -11.38 16.80
N ASP A 151 -20.00 -11.73 16.12
CA ASP A 151 -20.16 -12.98 15.39
C ASP A 151 -19.10 -13.17 14.31
N GLN A 152 -18.81 -14.42 13.96
CA GLN A 152 -17.83 -14.77 12.93
C GLN A 152 -18.18 -14.17 11.55
N ALA A 153 -19.46 -14.10 11.20
CA ALA A 153 -19.92 -13.47 9.96
C ALA A 153 -19.63 -11.95 9.94
N LYS A 154 -19.84 -11.25 11.07
CA LYS A 154 -19.54 -9.82 11.19
C LYS A 154 -18.03 -9.55 11.13
N ARG A 155 -17.22 -10.42 11.72
CA ARG A 155 -15.75 -10.38 11.62
C ARG A 155 -15.30 -10.49 10.16
N ALA A 156 -15.78 -11.48 9.42
CA ALA A 156 -15.42 -11.65 8.01
C ALA A 156 -15.80 -10.42 7.16
N ARG A 157 -17.01 -9.87 7.38
CA ARG A 157 -17.44 -8.64 6.68
C ARG A 157 -16.59 -7.43 7.02
N LEU A 158 -16.21 -7.25 8.30
CA LEU A 158 -15.35 -6.15 8.71
C LEU A 158 -13.95 -6.26 8.08
N LEU A 159 -13.37 -7.46 8.04
CA LEU A 159 -12.09 -7.68 7.35
C LEU A 159 -12.19 -7.42 5.84
N ALA A 160 -13.26 -7.86 5.19
CA ALA A 160 -13.45 -7.62 3.77
C ALA A 160 -13.60 -6.11 3.47
N LEU A 161 -14.37 -5.39 4.29
CA LEU A 161 -14.56 -3.94 4.15
C LEU A 161 -13.26 -3.17 4.40
N THR A 162 -12.54 -3.50 5.47
CA THR A 162 -11.27 -2.83 5.79
C THR A 162 -10.18 -3.14 4.76
N GLY A 163 -10.11 -4.38 4.27
CA GLY A 163 -9.22 -4.75 3.18
C GLY A 163 -9.56 -4.00 1.89
N GLY A 164 -10.84 -3.91 1.52
CA GLY A 164 -11.28 -3.17 0.35
C GLY A 164 -10.98 -1.66 0.44
N LEU A 165 -11.23 -1.04 1.59
CA LEU A 165 -10.91 0.38 1.80
C LEU A 165 -9.40 0.64 1.82
N ALA A 166 -8.60 -0.30 2.33
CA ALA A 166 -7.14 -0.20 2.28
C ALA A 166 -6.66 -0.26 0.82
N GLY A 167 -7.19 -1.18 0.01
CA GLY A 167 -6.95 -1.27 -1.43
C GLY A 167 -7.31 0.02 -2.16
N CYS A 168 -8.52 0.55 -1.95
CA CYS A 168 -8.94 1.85 -2.53
C CYS A 168 -7.98 3.00 -2.17
N SER A 169 -7.45 3.02 -0.95
CA SER A 169 -6.48 4.05 -0.52
C SER A 169 -5.16 3.92 -1.30
N ILE A 170 -4.68 2.68 -1.45
CA ILE A 170 -3.44 2.37 -2.18
C ILE A 170 -3.59 2.72 -3.66
N ALA A 171 -4.73 2.38 -4.27
CA ALA A 171 -5.01 2.69 -5.67
C ALA A 171 -5.08 4.21 -5.90
N ALA A 172 -5.79 4.94 -5.04
CA ALA A 172 -5.89 6.40 -5.11
C ALA A 172 -4.52 7.08 -4.95
N LEU A 173 -3.67 6.57 -4.04
CA LEU A 173 -2.29 7.03 -3.88
C LEU A 173 -1.43 6.69 -5.10
N GLY A 174 -1.63 5.51 -5.71
CA GLY A 174 -0.97 5.11 -6.94
C GLY A 174 -1.26 6.08 -8.09
N PHE A 175 -2.51 6.52 -8.24
CA PHE A 175 -2.86 7.58 -9.19
C PHE A 175 -2.28 8.93 -8.80
N LEU A 176 -2.27 9.27 -7.52
CA LEU A 176 -1.70 10.53 -7.02
C LEU A 176 -0.22 10.67 -7.37
N PHE A 177 0.54 9.59 -7.26
CA PHE A 177 1.97 9.57 -7.55
C PHE A 177 2.34 9.08 -8.96
N GLN A 178 1.34 8.85 -9.83
CA GLN A 178 1.56 8.27 -11.17
C GLN A 178 2.35 6.93 -11.14
N HIS A 179 2.16 6.14 -10.08
CA HIS A 179 2.81 4.85 -9.85
C HIS A 179 1.89 3.69 -10.24
N ALA A 180 2.11 3.14 -11.45
CA ALA A 180 1.32 2.04 -11.99
C ALA A 180 1.31 0.78 -11.11
N GLY A 181 2.42 0.47 -10.44
CA GLY A 181 2.50 -0.70 -9.56
C GLY A 181 1.61 -0.60 -8.33
N LEU A 182 1.50 0.60 -7.73
CA LEU A 182 0.60 0.85 -6.61
C LEU A 182 -0.86 0.88 -7.06
N ALA A 183 -1.14 1.47 -8.22
CA ALA A 183 -2.49 1.53 -8.77
C ALA A 183 -3.09 0.14 -9.08
N VAL A 184 -2.25 -0.84 -9.48
CA VAL A 184 -2.69 -2.21 -9.74
C VAL A 184 -2.71 -3.09 -8.48
N ALA A 185 -1.86 -2.78 -7.49
CA ALA A 185 -1.81 -3.54 -6.24
C ALA A 185 -2.97 -3.21 -5.29
N GLY A 186 -3.51 -2.00 -5.35
CA GLY A 186 -4.67 -1.55 -4.57
C GLY A 186 -5.99 -2.07 -5.14
#